data_AF-A0A924P5D5-F1
#
_entry.id   AF-A0A924P5D5-F1
#
_cell.length_a   1.000
_cell.length_b   1.000
_cell.length_c   1.000
_cell.angle_alpha   90.00
_cell.angle_beta   90.00
_cell.angle_gamma   90.00
#
_symmetry.space_group_name_H-M   'P 1'
#
loop_
_entity.id
_entity.type
_entity.pdbx_description
1 polymer ?
#
loop_
_entity_poly.entity_id
_entity_poly.type
_entity_poly.pdbx_seq_one_letter_code
_entity_poly.pdbx_strand_id
1 'polypeptide(L)'
;MDDVVDLTRTFAKTPRVMADCRQFPSEKNCTLTLSGKVDEVLAAATAHAVSAHGHTDSPELREQLRQILKPESDLLPDLDQSIRKLA
;
A
#
# COMPACT_ATOMS: atom_id res chain seq x y z
N MET A 1 3.06 13.16 -29.34
CA MET A 1 2.51 13.69 -28.07
C MET A 1 1.24 12.96 -27.67
N ASP A 2 0.67 12.13 -28.57
CA ASP A 2 -0.52 11.30 -28.33
C ASP A 2 -0.24 9.93 -27.64
N ASP A 3 0.98 9.40 -27.69
CA ASP A 3 1.32 8.07 -27.12
C ASP A 3 1.39 8.00 -25.57
N VAL A 4 1.50 9.14 -24.87
CA VAL A 4 1.59 9.14 -23.39
C VAL A 4 0.19 9.00 -22.74
N VAL A 5 -0.86 9.42 -23.45
CA VAL A 5 -2.24 9.45 -22.93
C VAL A 5 -2.86 8.03 -22.85
N ASP A 6 -2.33 7.08 -23.63
CA ASP A 6 -2.81 5.69 -23.68
C ASP A 6 -2.20 4.81 -22.56
N LEU A 7 -0.97 5.12 -22.12
CA LEU A 7 -0.35 4.43 -20.97
C LEU A 7 -1.14 4.71 -19.68
N THR A 8 -1.61 5.94 -19.46
CA THR A 8 -2.47 6.27 -18.31
C THR A 8 -3.83 5.56 -18.34
N ARG A 9 -4.30 5.12 -19.52
CA ARG A 9 -5.59 4.43 -19.68
C ARG A 9 -5.46 2.91 -19.60
N THR A 10 -4.28 2.37 -19.90
CA THR A 10 -4.00 0.92 -19.90
C THR A 10 -3.53 0.37 -18.54
N PHE A 11 -3.16 1.23 -17.57
CA PHE A 11 -2.90 0.83 -16.18
C PHE A 11 -4.17 0.67 -15.30
N ALA A 12 -5.36 0.84 -15.88
CA ALA A 12 -6.61 0.43 -15.22
C ALA A 12 -6.62 -1.11 -15.07
N LYS A 13 -6.90 -1.76 -13.92
CA LYS A 13 -7.42 -1.34 -12.62
C LYS A 13 -7.18 -2.53 -11.65
N THR A 14 -5.92 -2.90 -11.38
CA THR A 14 -5.66 -3.78 -10.23
C THR A 14 -5.85 -2.94 -8.97
N PRO A 15 -6.66 -3.39 -7.99
CA PRO A 15 -6.88 -2.63 -6.77
C PRO A 15 -5.54 -2.38 -6.08
N ARG A 16 -5.19 -1.10 -5.93
CA ARG A 16 -4.00 -0.68 -5.20
C ARG A 16 -4.31 -0.74 -3.71
N VAL A 17 -3.35 -1.23 -2.95
CA VAL A 17 -3.45 -1.38 -1.50
C VAL A 17 -2.32 -0.62 -0.83
N MET A 18 -2.44 -0.48 0.48
CA MET A 18 -1.43 0.07 1.34
C MET A 18 -1.22 -0.78 2.60
N ALA A 19 0.01 -0.76 3.11
CA ALA A 19 0.37 -1.17 4.46
C ALA A 19 0.84 0.07 5.23
N ASP A 20 0.16 0.40 6.34
CA ASP A 20 0.45 1.60 7.12
C ASP A 20 1.01 1.25 8.50
N CYS A 21 2.34 1.33 8.64
CA CYS A 21 3.04 0.98 9.87
C CYS A 21 2.66 1.90 11.05
N ARG A 22 2.15 3.11 10.78
CA ARG A 22 1.70 4.05 11.83
C ARG A 22 0.56 3.50 12.66
N GLN A 23 -0.22 2.55 12.12
CA GLN A 23 -1.35 1.93 12.81
C GLN A 23 -0.92 0.85 13.82
N PHE A 24 0.37 0.49 13.84
CA PHE A 24 0.93 -0.54 14.70
C PHE A 24 2.07 0.07 15.54
N PRO A 25 1.75 0.77 16.63
CA PRO A 25 2.75 1.38 17.50
C PRO A 25 3.76 0.32 17.96
N SER A 26 5.04 0.62 17.78
CA SER A 26 6.16 -0.22 18.18
C SER A 26 7.30 0.67 18.68
N GLU A 27 8.31 0.09 19.32
CA GLU A 27 9.49 0.84 19.81
C GLU A 27 10.20 1.63 18.70
N LYS A 28 10.06 1.19 17.43
CA LYS A 28 10.62 1.86 16.26
C LYS A 28 9.88 3.14 15.87
N ASN A 29 8.67 3.37 16.38
CA ASN A 29 7.81 4.51 16.03
C ASN A 29 7.74 4.73 14.51
N CYS A 30 7.55 3.65 13.76
CA CYS A 30 7.64 3.69 12.30
C CYS A 30 6.53 4.58 11.70
N THR A 31 6.95 5.53 10.86
CA THR A 31 6.05 6.46 10.16
C THR A 31 5.81 6.08 8.70
N LEU A 32 6.28 4.91 8.28
CA LEU A 32 6.23 4.46 6.89
C LEU A 32 4.82 4.02 6.50
N THR A 33 4.42 4.39 5.29
CA THR A 33 3.28 3.79 4.58
C THR A 33 3.76 3.32 3.22
N LEU A 34 3.44 2.08 2.86
CA LEU A 34 3.79 1.46 1.57
C LEU A 34 2.52 1.34 0.74
N SER A 35 2.51 1.76 -0.53
CA SER A 35 1.37 1.57 -1.44
C SER A 35 1.79 1.04 -2.82
N GLY A 36 0.91 0.25 -3.43
CA GLY A 36 1.20 -0.48 -4.69
C GLY A 36 0.22 -1.62 -4.93
N LYS A 37 0.61 -2.60 -5.75
CA LYS A 37 -0.16 -3.85 -5.88
C LYS A 37 0.00 -4.73 -4.64
N VAL A 38 -0.93 -5.67 -4.44
CA VAL A 38 -0.96 -6.55 -3.27
C VAL A 38 0.35 -7.32 -3.08
N ASP A 39 0.89 -7.90 -4.15
CA ASP A 39 2.13 -8.67 -4.14
C ASP A 39 3.36 -7.79 -3.85
N GLU A 40 3.43 -6.62 -4.50
CA GLU A 40 4.50 -5.64 -4.30
C GLU A 40 4.52 -5.14 -2.85
N VAL A 41 3.37 -4.73 -2.32
CA VAL A 41 3.24 -4.19 -0.95
C VAL A 41 3.50 -5.28 0.08
N LEU A 42 3.01 -6.51 -0.13
CA LEU A 42 3.25 -7.60 0.81
C LEU A 42 4.74 -7.98 0.89
N ALA A 43 5.43 -8.05 -0.26
CA ALA A 43 6.86 -8.33 -0.30
C ALA A 43 7.66 -7.21 0.41
N ALA A 44 7.36 -5.94 0.10
CA ALA A 44 8.02 -4.80 0.71
C ALA A 44 7.75 -4.69 2.23
N ALA A 45 6.50 -4.91 2.66
CA ALA A 45 6.12 -4.89 4.07
C ALA A 45 6.79 -6.01 4.86
N THR A 46 6.92 -7.21 4.27
CA THR A 46 7.63 -8.33 4.90
C THR A 46 9.11 -8.00 5.06
N ALA A 47 9.77 -7.51 4.01
CA ALA A 47 11.17 -7.12 4.07
C ALA A 47 11.41 -6.01 5.11
N HIS A 48 10.50 -5.04 5.20
CA HIS A 48 10.54 -3.98 6.21
C HIS A 48 10.36 -4.53 7.63
N ALA A 49 9.37 -5.39 7.86
CA ALA A 49 9.13 -6.03 9.15
C ALA A 49 10.35 -6.82 9.65
N VAL A 50 11.04 -7.52 8.74
CA VAL A 50 12.27 -8.26 9.09
C VAL A 50 13.43 -7.32 9.37
N SER A 51 13.75 -6.43 8.43
CA SER A 51 14.97 -5.61 8.51
C SER A 51 14.90 -4.47 9.52
N ALA A 52 13.74 -3.81 9.65
CA ALA A 52 13.58 -2.64 10.52
C ALA A 52 13.01 -3.00 11.90
N HIS A 53 12.15 -4.03 11.97
CA HIS A 53 11.46 -4.45 13.19
C HIS A 53 11.95 -5.80 13.76
N GLY A 54 12.83 -6.52 13.06
CA GLY A 54 13.44 -7.76 13.57
C GLY A 54 12.50 -8.96 13.59
N HIS A 55 11.37 -8.91 12.87
CA HIS A 55 10.48 -10.06 12.77
C HIS A 55 11.14 -11.20 11.98
N THR A 56 10.74 -12.44 12.27
CA THR A 56 11.12 -13.60 11.47
C THR A 56 10.26 -13.66 10.21
N ASP A 57 10.88 -13.81 9.04
CA ASP A 57 10.14 -14.06 7.81
C ASP A 57 9.48 -15.46 7.87
N SER A 58 8.17 -15.48 8.11
CA SER A 58 7.39 -16.71 8.23
C SER A 58 6.07 -16.62 7.46
N PRO A 59 5.45 -17.76 7.10
CA PRO A 59 4.12 -17.78 6.50
C PRO A 59 3.07 -17.05 7.35
N GLU A 60 3.16 -17.17 8.68
CA GLU A 60 2.27 -16.53 9.63
C GLU A 60 2.43 -15.01 9.62
N LEU A 61 3.67 -14.50 9.61
CA LEU A 61 3.94 -13.06 9.48
C LEU A 61 3.34 -12.52 8.18
N ARG A 62 3.55 -13.22 7.05
CA ARG A 62 3.02 -12.80 5.76
C ARG A 62 1.49 -12.80 5.76
N GLU A 63 0.86 -13.75 6.42
CA GLU A 63 -0.60 -13.78 6.55
C GLU A 63 -1.13 -12.63 7.41
N GLN A 64 -0.48 -12.36 8.55
CA GLN A 64 -0.79 -11.18 9.37
C GLN A 64 -0.64 -9.89 8.55
N LEU A 65 0.43 -9.76 7.78
CA LEU A 65 0.65 -8.60 6.91
C LEU A 65 -0.41 -8.46 5.81
N ARG A 66 -0.96 -9.56 5.28
CA ARG A 66 -2.09 -9.49 4.34
C ARG A 66 -3.35 -8.93 4.99
N GLN A 67 -3.63 -9.31 6.23
CA GLN A 67 -4.84 -8.89 6.95
C GLN A 67 -4.87 -7.40 7.28
N ILE A 68 -3.71 -6.74 7.33
CA ILE A 68 -3.61 -5.30 7.60
C ILE A 68 -3.63 -4.43 6.34
N LEU A 69 -3.60 -5.04 5.14
CA LEU A 69 -3.65 -4.29 3.89
C LEU A 69 -5.00 -3.58 3.75
N LYS A 70 -4.96 -2.30 3.38
CA LYS A 70 -6.15 -1.48 3.13
C LYS A 70 -6.15 -0.94 1.72
N PRO A 71 -7.31 -0.62 1.12
CA PRO A 71 -7.37 0.10 -0.14
C PRO A 71 -6.56 1.40 -0.09
N GLU A 72 -5.79 1.70 -1.14
CA GLU A 72 -5.03 2.96 -1.22
C GLU A 72 -5.95 4.19 -1.19
N SER A 73 -7.20 4.06 -1.66
CA SER A 73 -8.22 5.11 -1.62
C SER A 73 -8.49 5.64 -0.21
N ASP A 74 -8.23 4.84 0.82
CA ASP A 74 -8.46 5.23 2.20
C ASP A 74 -7.39 6.21 2.72
N LEU A 75 -6.29 6.44 1.97
CA LEU A 75 -5.26 7.43 2.32
C LEU A 75 -5.73 8.87 2.19
N LEU A 76 -6.66 9.14 1.26
CA LEU A 76 -7.18 10.48 0.97
C LEU A 76 -8.68 10.38 0.59
N PRO A 77 -9.56 10.05 1.56
CA PRO A 77 -10.98 9.78 1.28
C PRO A 77 -11.73 10.96 0.64
N ASP A 78 -11.23 12.18 0.81
CA ASP A 78 -11.85 13.41 0.29
C ASP A 78 -11.34 13.82 -1.09
N LEU A 79 -10.19 13.29 -1.53
CA LEU A 79 -9.60 13.63 -2.83
C LEU A 79 -10.34 12.91 -3.97
N ASP A 80 -10.74 11.65 -3.78
CA ASP A 80 -11.52 10.90 -4.78
C ASP A 80 -12.88 11.56 -5.05
N GLN A 81 -13.55 12.06 -4.01
CA GLN A 81 -14.82 12.77 -4.15
C GLN A 81 -14.67 14.12 -4.88
N SER A 82 -13.58 14.83 -4.64
CA SER A 82 -13.32 16.13 -5.25
C SER A 82 -13.00 16.02 -6.74
N ILE A 83 -12.29 14.97 -7.16
CA ILE A 83 -12.01 14.69 -8.58
C ILE A 83 -13.31 14.27 -9.31
N ARG A 84 -14.17 13.46 -8.69
CA ARG A 84 -15.45 13.04 -9.29
C ARG A 84 -16.47 14.17 -9.49
N LYS A 85 -16.40 15.23 -8.70
CA LYS A 85 -17.27 16.41 -8.85
C LYS A 85 -16.83 17.34 -9.99
N LEU A 86 -15.63 17.13 -10.54
CA LEU A 86 -15.05 17.94 -11.61
C LEU A 86 -15.09 17.25 -12.98
N ALA A 87 -15.57 16.00 -13.05
CA ALA A 87 -15.80 15.22 -14.27
C ALA A 87 -17.30 15.13 -14.57
#